data_AF-A0A1V5B794-F1
#
_entry.id   AF-A0A1V5B794-F1
#
_cell.length_a   1.000
_cell.length_b   1.000
_cell.length_c   1.000
_cell.angle_alpha   90.00
_cell.angle_beta   90.00
_cell.angle_gamma   90.00
#
_symmetry.space_group_name_H-M   'P 1'
#
loop_
_entity.id
_entity.type
_entity.pdbx_description
1 polymer ?
#
loop_
_entity_poly.entity_id
_entity_poly.type
_entity_poly.pdbx_seq_one_letter_code
_entity_poly.pdbx_strand_id
1 'polypeptide(L)'
;MRDVLRNMGKAYFHLGEYDKAIDYCERALKASRKFGDKQREAQALFTLGNVSESLGHQEEAIRLAQSALAIFEEIESRPRRSGSQGPRQMAELKPSQAIPLSPRPASTPS
;
A
#
# COMPACT_ATOMS: atom_id res chain seq x y z
N MET A 1 21.32 3.74 7.32
CA MET A 1 20.59 3.47 8.59
C MET A 1 19.32 2.61 8.45
N ARG A 2 18.90 2.19 7.24
CA ARG A 2 17.62 1.48 7.02
C ARG A 2 17.67 -0.03 7.30
N ASP A 3 18.85 -0.63 7.19
CA ASP A 3 19.08 -2.08 7.34
C ASP A 3 19.38 -2.53 8.78
N VAL A 4 19.67 -1.59 9.68
CA VAL A 4 20.14 -1.88 11.04
C VAL A 4 19.01 -2.48 11.88
N LEU A 5 17.80 -1.92 11.79
CA LEU A 5 16.62 -2.42 12.51
C LEU A 5 16.20 -3.82 12.02
N ARG A 6 16.33 -4.07 10.71
CA ARG A 6 16.07 -5.39 10.10
C ARG A 6 17.02 -6.45 10.65
N ASN A 7 18.31 -6.15 10.66
CA ASN A 7 19.31 -7.12 11.10
C ASN A 7 19.26 -7.34 12.62
N MET A 8 18.90 -6.33 13.41
CA MET A 8 18.70 -6.47 14.86
C MET A 8 17.51 -7.37 15.21
N GLY A 9 16.36 -7.23 14.55
CA GLY A 9 15.20 -8.09 14.79
C GLY A 9 15.49 -9.57 14.53
N LYS A 10 16.19 -9.88 13.43
CA LYS A 10 16.67 -11.23 13.15
C LYS A 10 17.72 -11.72 14.14
N ALA A 11 18.66 -10.85 14.53
CA ALA A 11 19.68 -11.21 15.50
C ALA A 11 19.06 -11.58 16.86
N TYR A 12 18.10 -10.79 17.37
CA TYR A 12 17.42 -11.08 18.63
C TYR A 12 16.54 -12.34 18.56
N PHE A 13 15.91 -12.60 17.40
CA PHE A 13 15.23 -13.87 17.14
C PHE A 13 16.18 -15.07 17.28
N HIS A 14 17.36 -15.01 16.65
CA HIS A 14 18.37 -16.07 16.76
C HIS A 14 19.00 -16.18 18.15
N LEU A 15 18.95 -15.12 18.96
CA LEU A 15 19.37 -15.10 20.36
C LEU A 15 18.30 -15.61 21.33
N GLY A 16 17.07 -15.88 20.88
CA GLY A 16 15.94 -16.26 21.74
C GLY A 16 15.39 -15.10 22.58
N GLU A 17 15.80 -13.86 22.30
CA GLU A 17 15.32 -12.66 22.99
C GLU A 17 14.07 -12.10 22.28
N TYR A 18 12.97 -12.85 22.39
CA TYR A 18 11.72 -12.56 21.69
C TYR A 18 11.09 -11.22 22.11
N ASP A 19 11.15 -10.85 23.39
CA ASP A 19 10.60 -9.57 23.88
C ASP A 19 11.27 -8.35 23.24
N LYS A 20 12.61 -8.40 23.07
CA LYS A 20 13.34 -7.32 22.39
C LYS A 20 13.03 -7.29 20.91
N ALA A 21 12.88 -8.45 20.27
CA ALA A 21 12.49 -8.53 18.87
C ALA A 21 11.10 -7.89 18.65
N ILE A 22 10.16 -8.11 19.58
CA ILE A 22 8.83 -7.50 19.55
C ILE A 22 8.93 -5.97 19.68
N ASP A 23 9.62 -5.44 20.70
CA ASP A 23 9.78 -3.98 20.89
C ASP A 23 10.38 -3.30 19.64
N TYR A 24 11.43 -3.88 19.06
CA TYR A 24 12.05 -3.33 17.87
C TYR A 24 11.14 -3.37 16.65
N CYS A 25 10.38 -4.45 16.46
CA CYS A 25 9.44 -4.57 15.35
C CYS A 25 8.26 -3.61 15.51
N GLU A 26 7.73 -3.41 16.72
CA GLU A 26 6.65 -2.46 16.98
C GLU A 26 7.09 -1.00 16.73
N ARG A 27 8.31 -0.65 17.17
CA ARG A 27 8.89 0.67 16.89
C ARG A 27 9.12 0.87 15.39
N ALA A 28 9.58 -0.17 14.69
CA ALA A 28 9.72 -0.14 13.23
C ALA A 28 8.36 0.04 12.55
N LEU A 29 7.31 -0.68 12.99
CA LEU A 29 5.94 -0.55 12.50
C LEU A 29 5.41 0.88 12.65
N LYS A 30 5.54 1.46 13.85
CA LYS A 30 5.10 2.83 14.15
C LYS A 30 5.83 3.86 13.29
N ALA A 31 7.14 3.70 13.09
CA ALA A 31 7.90 4.55 12.19
C ALA A 31 7.44 4.36 10.73
N SER A 32 7.28 3.12 10.27
CA SER A 32 6.84 2.79 8.92
C SER A 32 5.51 3.44 8.58
N ARG A 33 4.52 3.31 9.46
CA ARG A 33 3.21 3.96 9.32
C ARG A 33 3.31 5.48 9.29
N LYS A 34 4.15 6.06 10.15
CA LYS A 34 4.36 7.52 10.19
C LYS A 34 4.98 8.06 8.90
N PHE A 35 5.88 7.30 8.27
CA PHE A 35 6.56 7.70 7.03
C PHE A 35 5.89 7.14 5.76
N GLY A 36 4.83 6.35 5.87
CA GLY A 36 4.16 5.69 4.74
C GLY A 36 5.00 4.60 4.05
N ASP A 37 5.99 4.05 4.74
CA ASP A 37 6.91 3.04 4.20
C ASP A 37 6.29 1.63 4.32
N LYS A 38 5.37 1.32 3.40
CA LYS A 38 4.62 0.05 3.37
C LYS A 38 5.52 -1.18 3.33
N GLN A 39 6.67 -1.08 2.66
CA GLN A 39 7.63 -2.19 2.57
C GLN A 39 8.22 -2.52 3.94
N ARG A 40 8.56 -1.51 4.75
CA ARG A 40 9.03 -1.75 6.12
C ARG A 40 7.92 -2.21 7.06
N GLU A 41 6.70 -1.74 6.85
CA GLU A 41 5.53 -2.19 7.62
C GLU A 41 5.31 -3.71 7.45
N ALA A 42 5.27 -4.18 6.20
CA ALA A 42 5.11 -5.60 5.88
C ALA A 42 6.25 -6.46 6.49
N GLN A 43 7.50 -5.98 6.41
CA GLN A 43 8.64 -6.71 6.96
C GLN A 43 8.62 -6.79 8.50
N ALA A 44 8.18 -5.74 9.19
CA ALA A 44 8.04 -5.75 10.63
C ALA A 44 6.95 -6.71 11.09
N LEU A 45 5.80 -6.74 10.39
CA LEU A 45 4.72 -7.70 10.63
C LEU A 45 5.17 -9.14 10.40
N PHE A 46 5.92 -9.41 9.33
CA PHE A 46 6.47 -10.73 9.05
C PHE A 46 7.44 -11.20 10.14
N THR A 47 8.27 -10.28 10.65
CA THR A 47 9.23 -10.61 11.73
C THR A 47 8.51 -10.89 13.05
N LEU A 48 7.47 -10.11 13.39
CA LEU A 48 6.59 -10.41 14.53
C LEU A 48 5.92 -11.78 14.38
N GLY A 49 5.44 -12.12 13.18
CA GLY A 49 4.82 -13.43 12.92
C GLY A 49 5.76 -14.59 13.24
N ASN A 50 7.03 -14.52 12.82
CA ASN A 50 8.03 -15.55 13.13
C ASN A 50 8.34 -15.63 14.63
N VAL A 51 8.37 -14.48 15.32
CA VAL A 51 8.58 -14.43 16.77
C VAL A 51 7.38 -15.07 17.50
N SER A 52 6.14 -14.73 17.11
CA SER A 52 4.92 -15.33 17.65
C SER A 52 4.85 -16.84 17.41
N GLU A 53 5.28 -17.32 16.24
CA GLU A 53 5.39 -18.75 15.93
C GLU A 53 6.36 -19.45 16.90
N SER A 54 7.52 -18.83 17.15
CA SER A 54 8.53 -19.39 18.08
C SER A 54 8.10 -19.35 19.55
N LEU A 55 7.18 -18.45 19.91
CA LEU A 55 6.54 -18.39 21.24
C LEU A 55 5.36 -19.37 21.37
N GLY A 56 4.98 -20.07 20.30
CA GLY A 56 3.84 -21.01 20.28
C GLY A 56 2.48 -20.36 19.99
N HIS A 57 2.44 -19.07 19.66
CA HIS A 57 1.22 -18.35 19.28
C HIS A 57 0.95 -18.46 17.77
N GLN A 58 0.60 -19.67 17.32
CA GLN A 58 0.37 -19.93 15.88
C GLN A 58 -0.76 -19.08 15.28
N GLU A 59 -1.87 -18.89 16.00
CA GLU A 59 -2.99 -18.09 15.49
C GLU A 59 -2.59 -16.62 15.26
N GLU A 60 -1.76 -16.08 16.14
CA GLU A 60 -1.28 -14.70 16.04
C GLU A 60 -0.26 -14.57 14.90
N ALA A 61 0.65 -15.55 14.76
CA ALA A 61 1.60 -15.62 13.66
C ALA A 61 0.90 -15.63 12.30
N ILE A 62 -0.18 -16.43 12.16
CA ILE A 62 -0.98 -16.49 10.93
C ILE A 62 -1.62 -15.14 10.61
N ARG A 63 -2.22 -14.47 11.61
CA ARG A 63 -2.82 -13.13 11.42
C ARG A 63 -1.79 -12.08 10.99
N LEU A 64 -0.61 -12.11 11.61
CA LEU A 64 0.49 -11.20 11.29
C LEU A 64 1.04 -11.46 9.88
N ALA A 65 1.21 -12.73 9.50
CA ALA A 65 1.64 -13.13 8.16
C ALA A 65 0.62 -12.71 7.09
N GLN A 66 -0.69 -12.89 7.34
CA GLN A 66 -1.75 -12.44 6.44
C GLN A 66 -1.75 -10.92 6.27
N SER A 67 -1.52 -10.18 7.35
CA SER A 67 -1.43 -8.71 7.31
C SER A 67 -0.20 -8.24 6.50
N ALA A 68 0.94 -8.92 6.67
CA ALA A 68 2.14 -8.64 5.88
C ALA A 68 1.92 -8.95 4.39
N LEU A 69 1.27 -10.08 4.09
CA LEU A 69 0.96 -10.51 2.72
C LEU A 69 0.08 -9.49 2.02
N ALA A 70 -0.99 -9.02 2.65
CA ALA A 70 -1.89 -8.02 2.08
C ALA A 70 -1.15 -6.72 1.69
N ILE A 71 -0.16 -6.31 2.50
CA ILE A 71 0.67 -5.14 2.19
C ILE A 71 1.65 -5.44 1.05
N PHE A 72 2.27 -6.62 1.03
CA PHE A 72 3.13 -7.03 -0.08
C PHE A 72 2.35 -7.10 -1.40
N GLU A 73 1.14 -7.64 -1.40
CA GLU A 73 0.23 -7.63 -2.54
C GLU A 73 -0.13 -6.20 -2.95
N GLU A 74 -0.34 -5.27 -2.01
CA GLU A 74 -0.59 -3.87 -2.35
C GLU A 74 0.63 -3.20 -3.00
N ILE A 75 1.85 -3.55 -2.57
CA ILE A 75 3.10 -3.07 -3.16
C ILE A 75 3.30 -3.69 -4.55
N GLU A 76 3.06 -5.00 -4.68
CA GLU A 76 3.29 -5.78 -5.89
C GLU A 76 2.22 -5.55 -6.96
N SER A 77 0.97 -5.31 -6.58
CA SER A 77 -0.14 -4.87 -7.46
C SER A 77 0.01 -3.42 -7.92
N ARG A 78 1.04 -2.72 -7.43
CA ARG A 78 1.46 -1.41 -7.92
C ARG A 78 2.70 -1.46 -8.85
N PRO A 79 2.82 -2.35 -9.87
CA PRO A 79 3.82 -2.14 -10.90
C PRO A 79 3.22 -1.23 -11.98
N ARG A 80 3.84 -0.08 -12.21
CA ARG A 80 3.48 0.98 -13.18
C ARG A 80 2.36 1.94 -12.76
N ARG A 81 2.71 2.89 -11.90
CA ARG A 81 2.33 4.29 -12.16
C ARG A 81 3.46 5.28 -11.82
N SER A 82 4.68 4.91 -12.17
CA SER A 82 5.85 5.79 -12.20
C SER A 82 6.77 5.33 -13.33
N GLY A 83 6.48 5.74 -14.57
CA GLY A 83 7.32 5.41 -15.73
C GLY A 83 6.53 5.32 -17.03
N SER A 84 6.45 6.46 -17.73
CA SER A 84 6.18 6.64 -19.17
C SER A 84 4.91 6.04 -19.81
N GLN A 85 4.07 6.99 -20.25
CA GLN A 85 3.19 6.97 -21.44
C GLN A 85 2.06 5.93 -21.51
N GLY A 86 0.83 6.42 -21.59
CA GLY A 86 -0.33 5.61 -21.93
C GLY A 86 -0.36 5.20 -23.42
N PRO A 87 -1.29 4.32 -23.80
CA PRO A 87 -1.88 4.37 -25.12
C PRO A 87 -3.17 5.19 -25.08
N ARG A 88 -3.33 5.96 -26.15
CA ARG A 88 -4.54 6.66 -26.59
C ARG A 88 -5.80 5.84 -26.29
N GLN A 89 -6.72 6.39 -25.50
CA GLN A 89 -8.13 6.15 -25.75
C GLN A 89 -8.58 7.23 -26.72
N MET A 90 -8.79 6.83 -27.97
CA MET A 90 -9.39 7.66 -28.99
C MET A 90 -10.82 8.00 -28.58
N ALA A 91 -11.18 9.27 -28.72
CA ALA A 91 -12.53 9.75 -28.99
C ALA A 91 -13.68 9.15 -28.15
N GLU A 92 -13.92 9.71 -26.97
CA GLU A 92 -15.29 10.05 -26.61
C GLU A 92 -15.49 11.54 -26.87
N LEU A 93 -15.86 11.85 -28.11
CA LEU A 93 -16.60 13.06 -28.42
C LEU A 93 -17.89 13.00 -27.60
N LYS A 94 -17.96 13.71 -26.47
CA LYS A 94 -19.24 14.04 -25.86
C LYS A 94 -19.95 15.02 -26.79
N PRO A 95 -21.08 14.68 -27.43
CA PRO A 95 -21.94 15.71 -28.02
C PRO A 95 -22.77 16.27 -26.86
N SER A 96 -22.19 17.18 -26.08
CA SER A 96 -22.93 17.84 -25.00
C SER A 96 -22.57 19.32 -24.91
N GLN A 97 -22.71 19.97 -26.07
CA GLN A 97 -22.97 21.41 -26.20
C GLN A 97 -24.04 21.54 -27.29
N ALA A 98 -25.24 21.01 -27.01
CA ALA A 98 -26.42 21.41 -27.76
C ALA A 98 -26.71 22.85 -27.34
N ILE A 99 -26.21 23.81 -28.12
CA ILE A 99 -26.63 25.20 -28.08
C ILE A 99 -28.15 25.19 -28.30
N PRO A 100 -28.98 25.69 -27.38
CA PRO A 100 -30.40 25.82 -27.68
C PRO A 100 -30.54 26.84 -28.80
N LEU A 101 -30.87 26.35 -30.00
CA LEU A 101 -31.35 27.16 -31.12
C LEU A 101 -32.57 27.94 -30.62
N SER A 102 -32.35 29.21 -30.29
CA SER A 102 -33.44 30.15 -30.06
C SER A 102 -34.21 30.26 -31.38
N PRO A 103 -35.55 30.11 -31.38
CA PRO A 103 -36.31 30.26 -32.60
C PRO A 103 -36.21 31.72 -33.07
N ARG A 104 -35.63 31.89 -34.26
CA ARG A 104 -35.63 33.15 -35.01
C ARG A 104 -37.08 33.64 -35.14
N PRO A 105 -37.43 34.88 -34.74
CA PRO A 105 -38.78 35.38 -34.96
C PRO A 105 -39.03 35.49 -36.46
N ALA A 106 -40.14 34.91 -36.91
CA ALA A 106 -40.63 35.09 -38.27
C ALA A 106 -40.94 36.57 -38.48
N SER A 107 -40.12 37.25 -39.27
CA SER A 107 -40.49 38.52 -39.85
C SER A 107 -41.62 38.25 -40.85
N THR A 108 -42.83 38.67 -40.50
CA THR A 108 -43.88 38.93 -41.47
C THR A 108 -43.44 40.09 -42.36
N PRO A 109 -43.59 39.98 -43.69
CA PRO A 109 -43.84 41.15 -44.50
C PRO A 109 -45.33 41.23 -44.85
N SER A 110 -45.79 42.47 -44.98
CA SER A 110 -47.14 42.91 -45.33
C SER A 110 -47.72 42.30 -46.60
#